data_AF-A0A7S1RQX9-F1
#
_entry.id   AF-A0A7S1RQX9-F1
#
_cell.length_a   1.000
_cell.length_b   1.000
_cell.length_c   1.000
_cell.angle_alpha   90.00
_cell.angle_beta   90.00
_cell.angle_gamma   90.00
#
_symmetry.space_group_name_H-M   'P 1'
#
loop_
_entity.id
_entity.type
_entity.pdbx_description
1 polymer ?
#
loop_
_entity_poly.entity_id
_entity_poly.type
_entity_poly.pdbx_seq_one_letter_code
_entity_poly.pdbx_strand_id
1 'polypeptide(L)'
;DNCEWGEGNEDWISEPVLWTPFWVHLGTLQAHTEAELLLVDGGKFGEIISLTPSVYFTVKTYAMNFLKWINSTRFEDLSDISQGEEISEKLKTFIAEDEIGALVNGEHVTKPKAAIRSMTRTWSRSMTRSFTRGSSLH
;
A
#
# COMPACT_ATOMS: atom_id res chain seq x y z
N ASP A 1 12.55 -10.35 31.99
CA ASP A 1 11.70 -10.32 30.79
C ASP A 1 12.20 -9.24 29.85
N ASN A 2 12.97 -9.64 28.84
CA ASN A 2 13.39 -8.74 27.77
C ASN A 2 12.20 -8.57 26.82
N CYS A 3 11.45 -7.49 27.00
CA CYS A 3 10.43 -7.07 26.06
C CYS A 3 11.14 -6.31 24.93
N GLU A 4 11.58 -7.06 23.92
CA GLU A 4 11.97 -6.46 22.64
C GLU A 4 10.69 -5.98 21.96
N TRP A 5 10.44 -4.67 21.98
CA TRP A 5 9.48 -4.04 21.09
C TRP A 5 10.05 -4.11 19.68
N GLY A 6 9.84 -5.24 19.00
CA GLY A 6 10.08 -5.32 17.57
C GLY A 6 9.25 -4.24 16.88
N GLU A 7 9.91 -3.34 16.15
CA GLU A 7 9.26 -2.42 15.24
C GLU A 7 8.37 -3.25 14.31
N GLY A 8 7.06 -3.20 14.52
CA GLY A 8 6.12 -4.18 14.00
C GLY A 8 6.12 -4.23 12.48
N ASN A 9 6.28 -5.43 11.95
CA ASN A 9 6.07 -5.72 10.54
C ASN A 9 4.66 -5.27 10.15
N GLU A 10 4.58 -4.19 9.35
CA GLU A 10 3.31 -3.66 8.85
C GLU A 10 2.78 -4.63 7.78
N ASP A 11 1.96 -5.59 8.21
CA ASP A 11 1.28 -6.52 7.31
C ASP A 11 0.07 -5.87 6.65
N TRP A 12 -0.11 -6.15 5.36
CA TRP A 12 -1.24 -5.67 4.57
C TRP A 12 -2.27 -6.78 4.44
N ILE A 13 -3.52 -6.45 4.75
CA ILE A 13 -4.62 -7.40 4.64
C ILE A 13 -5.52 -6.97 3.49
N SER A 14 -5.86 -7.93 2.63
CA SER A 14 -6.79 -7.79 1.52
C SER A 14 -6.37 -6.74 0.49
N GLU A 15 -5.09 -6.47 0.33
CA GLU A 15 -4.59 -5.52 -0.69
C GLU A 15 -5.22 -5.72 -2.10
N PRO A 16 -5.45 -6.94 -2.61
CA PRO A 16 -6.10 -7.14 -3.90
C PRO A 16 -7.43 -6.39 -4.07
N VAL A 17 -8.19 -6.18 -2.99
CA VAL A 17 -9.49 -5.48 -3.05
C VAL A 17 -9.36 -4.02 -3.51
N LEU A 18 -8.18 -3.41 -3.40
CA LEU A 18 -7.92 -2.06 -3.90
C LEU A 18 -7.81 -2.01 -5.42
N TRP A 19 -7.41 -3.12 -6.05
CA TRP A 19 -7.01 -3.17 -7.45
C TRP A 19 -7.97 -3.95 -8.33
N THR A 20 -8.76 -4.87 -7.76
CA THR A 20 -9.78 -5.64 -8.48
C THR A 20 -11.20 -5.26 -8.04
N PRO A 21 -12.15 -5.13 -8.99
CA PRO A 21 -13.56 -4.89 -8.67
C PRO A 21 -14.22 -6.10 -8.00
N PHE A 22 -13.67 -7.30 -8.15
CA PHE A 22 -14.21 -8.54 -7.61
C PHE A 22 -13.07 -9.39 -7.04
N TRP A 23 -12.83 -9.25 -5.74
CA TRP A 23 -11.98 -10.16 -4.98
C TRP A 23 -12.85 -11.01 -4.06
N VAL A 24 -12.55 -12.30 -3.97
CA VAL A 24 -13.15 -13.19 -2.99
C VAL A 24 -12.06 -13.56 -2.00
N HIS A 25 -12.26 -13.21 -0.74
CA HIS A 25 -11.32 -13.57 0.32
C HIS A 25 -11.13 -15.09 0.38
N LEU A 26 -9.88 -15.49 0.56
CA LEU A 26 -9.42 -16.87 0.64
C LEU A 26 -9.56 -17.45 2.06
N GLY A 27 -9.91 -16.62 3.04
CA GLY A 27 -10.11 -17.05 4.42
C GLY A 27 -10.97 -16.13 5.27
N THR A 28 -10.98 -16.42 6.57
CA THR A 28 -11.61 -15.57 7.60
C THR A 28 -10.52 -14.93 8.44
N LEU A 29 -10.54 -13.60 8.56
CA LEU A 29 -9.65 -12.88 9.46
C LEU A 29 -10.25 -12.84 10.86
N GLN A 30 -9.49 -13.29 11.86
CA GLN A 30 -9.88 -13.21 13.26
C GLN A 30 -8.70 -12.71 14.11
N ALA A 31 -8.94 -11.70 14.93
CA ALA A 31 -7.97 -11.25 15.91
C ALA A 31 -7.94 -12.21 17.10
N HIS A 32 -6.74 -12.69 17.48
CA HIS A 32 -6.52 -13.53 18.66
C HIS A 32 -6.31 -12.69 19.94
N THR A 33 -5.91 -11.45 19.77
CA THR A 33 -5.67 -10.46 20.83
C THR A 33 -6.28 -9.13 20.41
N GLU A 34 -6.20 -8.13 21.30
CA GLU A 34 -6.48 -6.75 20.90
C GLU A 34 -5.55 -6.34 19.75
N ALA A 35 -6.12 -5.73 18.72
CA ALA A 35 -5.43 -5.31 17.51
C ALA A 35 -6.03 -4.01 17.01
N GLU A 36 -5.19 -3.16 16.41
CA GLU A 36 -5.60 -1.94 15.72
C GLU A 36 -5.50 -2.16 14.21
N LEU A 37 -6.51 -1.73 13.47
CA LEU A 37 -6.54 -1.84 12.01
C LEU A 37 -6.73 -0.45 11.41
N LEU A 38 -5.95 -0.16 10.37
CA LEU A 38 -6.27 0.92 9.46
C LEU A 38 -7.09 0.38 8.29
N LEU A 39 -8.29 0.91 8.11
CA LEU A 39 -9.12 0.61 6.96
C LEU A 39 -8.92 1.62 5.84
N VAL A 40 -8.72 1.12 4.62
CA VAL A 40 -8.68 1.90 3.39
C VAL A 40 -9.90 1.56 2.55
N ASP A 41 -10.72 2.57 2.27
CA ASP A 41 -11.84 2.46 1.34
C ASP A 41 -11.30 2.59 -0.10
N GLY A 42 -11.39 1.52 -0.89
CA GLY A 42 -10.84 1.47 -2.24
C GLY A 42 -11.44 2.52 -3.20
N GLY A 43 -12.73 2.85 -3.03
CA GLY A 43 -13.39 3.87 -3.85
C GLY A 43 -12.85 5.27 -3.56
N LYS A 44 -12.87 5.67 -2.29
CA LYS A 44 -12.34 6.97 -1.84
C LYS A 44 -10.84 7.09 -2.11
N PHE A 45 -10.12 5.99 -1.98
CA PHE A 45 -8.69 5.92 -2.28
C PHE A 45 -8.41 6.27 -3.74
N GLY A 46 -9.14 5.65 -4.67
CA GLY A 46 -9.05 5.96 -6.10
C GLY A 46 -9.41 7.41 -6.42
N GLU A 47 -10.47 7.94 -5.81
CA GLU A 47 -10.89 9.33 -5.95
C GLU A 47 -9.77 10.30 -5.53
N ILE A 48 -9.19 10.10 -4.33
CA ILE A 48 -8.14 10.96 -3.79
C ILE A 48 -6.87 10.92 -4.65
N ILE A 49 -6.45 9.73 -5.07
CA ILE A 49 -5.23 9.58 -5.89
C ILE A 49 -5.40 10.24 -7.25
N SER A 50 -6.59 10.19 -7.83
CA SER A 50 -6.88 10.83 -9.12
C SER A 50 -6.69 12.35 -9.12
N LEU A 51 -6.70 12.98 -7.93
CA LEU A 51 -6.51 14.43 -7.79
C LEU A 51 -5.06 14.88 -8.07
N THR A 52 -4.08 13.96 -7.99
CA THR A 52 -2.66 14.27 -8.22
C THR A 52 -2.11 13.40 -9.36
N PRO A 53 -1.96 13.94 -10.58
CA PRO A 53 -1.59 13.15 -11.76
C PRO A 53 -0.31 12.31 -11.59
N SER A 54 0.75 12.88 -10.99
CA SER A 54 2.01 12.17 -10.77
C SER A 54 1.84 10.96 -9.86
N VAL A 55 1.07 11.09 -8.77
CA VAL A 55 0.76 9.98 -7.86
C VAL A 55 -0.14 8.97 -8.55
N TYR A 56 -1.13 9.42 -9.31
CA TYR A 56 -2.02 8.55 -10.07
C TYR A 56 -1.25 7.64 -11.03
N PHE A 57 -0.30 8.17 -11.82
CA PHE A 57 0.51 7.34 -12.71
C PHE A 57 1.33 6.30 -11.96
N THR A 58 2.01 6.70 -10.89
CA THR A 58 2.79 5.77 -10.06
C THR A 58 1.93 4.66 -9.46
N VAL A 59 0.79 5.00 -8.86
CA VAL A 59 -0.11 4.01 -8.26
C VAL A 59 -0.75 3.12 -9.31
N LYS A 60 -1.12 3.68 -10.47
CA LYS A 60 -1.63 2.89 -11.59
C LYS A 60 -0.60 1.86 -12.07
N THR A 61 0.65 2.26 -12.25
CA THR A 61 1.73 1.36 -12.66
C THR A 61 1.94 0.25 -11.63
N TYR A 62 1.97 0.61 -10.34
CA TYR A 62 2.01 -0.36 -9.25
C TYR A 62 0.85 -1.35 -9.32
N ALA A 63 -0.40 -0.88 -9.38
CA ALA A 63 -1.59 -1.70 -9.41
C ALA A 63 -1.60 -2.66 -10.62
N MET A 64 -1.20 -2.17 -11.80
CA MET A 64 -1.09 -2.99 -13.00
C MET A 64 -0.07 -4.12 -12.84
N ASN A 65 1.10 -3.82 -12.27
CA ASN A 65 2.17 -4.81 -12.09
C ASN A 65 1.84 -5.80 -10.96
N PHE A 66 1.22 -5.33 -9.87
CA PHE A 66 0.65 -6.18 -8.83
C PHE A 66 -0.38 -7.17 -9.41
N LEU A 67 -1.32 -6.68 -10.23
CA LEU A 67 -2.32 -7.54 -10.87
C LEU A 67 -1.70 -8.54 -11.85
N LYS A 68 -0.64 -8.18 -12.59
CA LYS A 68 0.08 -9.16 -13.41
C LYS A 68 0.70 -10.25 -12.54
N TRP A 69 1.34 -9.86 -11.43
CA TRP A 69 1.95 -10.80 -10.52
C TRP A 69 0.91 -11.76 -9.91
N ILE A 70 -0.20 -11.26 -9.39
CA ILE A 70 -1.22 -12.10 -8.77
C ILE A 70 -1.87 -13.06 -9.78
N ASN A 71 -2.14 -12.60 -11.01
CA ASN A 71 -2.68 -13.45 -12.08
C ASN A 71 -1.69 -14.53 -12.57
N SER A 72 -0.38 -14.31 -12.37
CA SER A 72 0.67 -15.30 -12.66
C SER A 72 0.96 -16.24 -11.50
N THR A 73 0.42 -15.97 -10.32
CA THR A 73 0.64 -16.75 -9.10
C THR A 73 -0.36 -17.90 -9.06
N ARG A 74 0.10 -19.09 -8.65
CA ARG A 74 -0.79 -20.25 -8.53
C ARG A 74 -1.83 -19.97 -7.46
N PHE A 75 -3.05 -20.47 -7.65
CA PHE A 75 -4.14 -20.29 -6.70
C PHE A 75 -3.78 -20.70 -5.26
N GLU A 76 -3.04 -21.80 -5.11
CA GLU A 76 -2.57 -22.33 -3.82
C GLU A 76 -1.56 -21.40 -3.11
N ASP A 77 -0.87 -20.56 -3.88
CA ASP A 77 0.15 -19.63 -3.40
C ASP A 77 -0.44 -18.21 -3.18
N LEU A 78 -1.74 -18.02 -3.45
CA LEU A 78 -2.42 -16.74 -3.19
C LEU A 78 -2.77 -16.61 -1.70
N SER A 79 -2.67 -15.38 -1.19
CA SER A 79 -2.94 -15.03 0.19
C SER A 79 -3.68 -13.69 0.27
N ASP A 80 -4.58 -13.56 1.25
CA ASP A 80 -5.14 -12.27 1.65
C ASP A 80 -4.17 -11.44 2.50
N ILE A 81 -3.06 -12.01 2.95
CA ILE A 81 -2.06 -11.35 3.80
C ILE A 81 -0.77 -11.17 3.01
N SER A 82 -0.34 -9.92 2.93
CA SER A 82 0.87 -9.42 2.30
C SER A 82 1.85 -9.02 3.40
N GLN A 83 2.88 -9.84 3.64
CA GLN A 83 3.86 -9.57 4.70
C GLN A 83 4.86 -8.51 4.25
N GLY A 84 4.80 -7.34 4.88
CA GLY A 84 5.46 -6.12 4.40
C GLY A 84 6.95 -6.30 4.14
N GLU A 85 7.68 -6.97 5.04
CA GLU A 85 9.12 -7.20 4.89
C GLU A 85 9.45 -8.13 3.72
N GLU A 86 8.71 -9.24 3.59
CA GLU A 86 8.98 -10.29 2.60
C GLU A 86 8.71 -9.81 1.17
N ILE A 87 7.67 -9.01 0.99
CA ILE A 87 7.25 -8.55 -0.33
C ILE A 87 7.85 -7.20 -0.69
N SER A 88 8.41 -6.44 0.26
CA SER A 88 8.88 -5.06 0.05
C SER A 88 9.82 -4.91 -1.15
N GLU A 89 10.80 -5.81 -1.31
CA GLU A 89 11.75 -5.74 -2.42
C GLU A 89 11.07 -6.01 -3.77
N LYS A 90 10.10 -6.93 -3.80
CA LYS A 90 9.31 -7.21 -5.00
C LYS A 90 8.39 -6.05 -5.34
N LEU A 91 7.73 -5.46 -4.36
CA LEU A 91 6.83 -4.31 -4.57
C LEU A 91 7.58 -3.08 -5.10
N LYS A 92 8.84 -2.88 -4.69
CA LYS A 92 9.68 -1.81 -5.25
C LYS A 92 9.88 -1.96 -6.76
N THR A 93 9.96 -3.19 -7.28
CA THR A 93 10.13 -3.39 -8.73
C THR A 93 8.88 -3.01 -9.52
N PHE A 94 7.69 -3.08 -8.90
CA PHE A 94 6.44 -2.70 -9.57
C PHE A 94 6.37 -1.22 -9.92
N ILE A 95 7.15 -0.37 -9.25
CA ILE A 95 7.20 1.08 -9.47
C ILE A 95 8.43 1.48 -10.30
N ALA A 96 9.54 0.75 -10.18
CA ALA A 96 10.82 1.10 -10.82
C ALA A 96 10.77 1.07 -12.36
N GLU A 97 9.83 0.34 -12.96
CA GLU A 97 9.70 0.24 -14.42
C GLU A 97 9.25 1.55 -15.10
N ASP A 98 8.71 2.51 -14.33
CA ASP A 98 8.23 3.80 -14.86
C ASP A 98 9.37 4.81 -15.15
N GLU A 99 10.58 4.58 -14.61
CA GLU A 99 11.74 5.45 -14.88
C GLU A 99 12.20 5.39 -16.35
N ILE A 100 11.90 4.30 -17.06
CA ILE A 100 12.28 4.11 -18.47
C ILE A 100 11.29 4.84 -19.40
N GLY A 101 9.99 4.84 -19.08
CA GLY A 101 8.96 5.52 -19.87
C GLY A 101 9.07 7.06 -19.86
N ALA A 102 9.53 7.62 -18.74
CA ALA A 102 9.75 9.07 -18.60
C ALA A 102 10.91 9.60 -19.48
N LEU A 103 11.87 8.76 -19.87
CA LEU A 103 12.98 9.16 -20.75
C LEU A 103 12.59 9.20 -22.23
N VAL A 104 11.54 8.46 -22.64
CA VAL A 104 11.14 8.34 -24.05
C VAL A 104 10.26 9.51 -24.50
N ASN A 105 9.61 10.22 -23.59
CA ASN A 105 8.64 11.29 -23.92
C ASN A 105 9.17 12.73 -23.83
N GLY A 106 10.47 12.94 -23.62
CA GLY A 106 11.09 14.27 -23.73
C GLY A 106 10.59 15.35 -22.76
N GLU A 107 9.70 15.00 -21.82
CA GLU A 107 9.29 15.90 -20.76
C GLU A 107 10.34 15.91 -19.65
N HIS A 108 10.95 17.07 -19.46
CA HIS A 108 11.88 17.34 -18.38
C HIS A 108 11.13 17.35 -17.04
N VAL A 109 10.83 16.17 -16.51
CA VAL A 109 10.31 16.00 -15.15
C VAL A 109 11.44 16.32 -14.19
N THR A 110 11.38 17.50 -13.57
CA THR A 110 12.27 17.86 -12.46
C THR A 110 12.03 16.87 -11.33
N LYS A 111 12.98 15.94 -11.20
CA LYS A 111 13.20 14.97 -10.12
C LYS A 111 12.48 15.33 -8.82
N PRO A 112 11.53 14.51 -8.34
CA PRO A 112 11.21 14.46 -6.94
C PRO A 112 11.89 13.24 -6.32
N LYS A 113 13.24 13.22 -6.31
CA LYS A 113 14.00 12.27 -5.46
C LYS A 113 13.59 12.36 -3.99
N ALA A 114 12.99 13.50 -3.59
CA ALA A 114 12.38 13.71 -2.29
C ALA A 114 11.03 12.98 -2.10
N ALA A 115 10.23 12.77 -3.15
CA ALA A 115 8.91 12.13 -3.03
C ALA A 115 9.03 10.62 -2.80
N ILE A 116 10.05 9.95 -3.35
CA ILE A 116 10.22 8.50 -3.23
C ILE A 116 10.57 8.08 -1.79
N ARG A 117 11.44 8.83 -1.11
CA ARG A 117 11.73 8.63 0.33
C ARG A 117 10.59 9.12 1.22
N SER A 118 9.75 10.02 0.71
CA SER A 118 8.57 10.50 1.40
C SER A 118 7.42 9.51 1.28
N MET A 119 7.08 8.91 0.15
CA MET A 119 5.89 8.06 0.03
C MET A 119 5.96 6.79 0.88
N THR A 120 7.11 6.10 0.91
CA THR A 120 7.31 4.91 1.76
C THR A 120 7.40 5.24 3.26
N ARG A 121 7.78 6.47 3.64
CA ARG A 121 7.80 6.91 5.06
C ARG A 121 6.56 7.71 5.48
N THR A 122 5.87 8.36 4.56
CA THR A 122 4.71 9.23 4.78
C THR A 122 3.42 8.40 4.81
N TRP A 123 3.39 7.23 4.16
CA TRP A 123 2.36 6.22 4.45
C TRP A 123 2.48 5.68 5.88
N SER A 124 3.67 5.26 6.34
CA SER A 124 3.85 4.84 7.75
C SER A 124 3.72 6.00 8.76
N ARG A 125 4.03 7.26 8.41
CA ARG A 125 3.94 8.42 9.34
C ARG A 125 2.61 9.19 9.36
N SER A 126 1.83 9.24 8.27
CA SER A 126 0.57 10.02 8.27
C SER A 126 -0.52 9.39 9.12
N MET A 127 -0.33 8.13 9.55
CA MET A 127 -1.24 7.42 10.44
C MET A 127 -1.14 7.85 11.90
N THR A 128 -0.09 8.56 12.31
CA THR A 128 0.17 8.86 13.73
C THR A 128 -0.48 10.15 14.23
N ARG A 129 -1.23 10.90 13.40
CA ARG A 129 -1.86 12.15 13.86
C ARG A 129 -3.30 12.30 13.40
N SER A 130 -4.20 11.74 14.19
CA SER A 130 -5.54 12.31 14.42
C SER A 130 -5.95 12.07 15.86
N PHE A 131 -5.18 12.64 16.80
CA PHE A 131 -5.64 12.83 18.17
C PHE A 131 -6.41 14.16 18.22
N THR A 132 -7.74 14.08 18.27
CA THR A 132 -8.53 15.11 18.94
C THR A 132 -9.35 14.42 20.02
N ARG A 133 -9.00 14.77 21.26
CA ARG A 133 -9.67 14.34 22.48
C ARG A 133 -11.07 14.96 22.50
N GLY A 134 -12.07 14.22 22.04
CA GLY A 134 -13.48 14.55 22.25
C GLY A 134 -13.95 14.01 23.58
N SER A 135 -13.75 14.77 24.66
CA SER A 135 -14.37 14.49 25.95
C SER A 135 -15.87 14.80 25.88
N SER A 136 -16.72 13.79 26.09
CA SER A 136 -18.13 13.92 26.50
C SER A 136 -18.27 13.06 27.75
N LEU A 137 -18.31 13.65 28.95
CA LEU A 137 -19.48 14.18 29.69
C LEU A 137 -20.36 13.08 30.28
N HIS A 138 -20.75 13.35 31.54
CA HIS A 138 -21.50 12.56 32.52
C HIS A 138 -22.72 11.80 32.01
#